data_AF-A0A2G9P5E8-F1
#
_entry.id   AF-A0A2G9P5E8-F1
#
_cell.length_a   1.000
_cell.length_b   1.000
_cell.length_c   1.000
_cell.angle_alpha   90.00
_cell.angle_beta   90.00
_cell.angle_gamma   90.00
#
_symmetry.space_group_name_H-M   'P 1'
#
loop_
_entity.id
_entity.type
_entity.pdbx_description
1 polymer ?
#
loop_
_entity_poly.entity_id
_entity_poly.type
_entity_poly.pdbx_seq_one_letter_code
_entity_poly.pdbx_strand_id
1 'polypeptide(L)'
;MVDKEQVHADSSSNNERPEPRTSRSQRRFKASNMSFIEMVEMVEILKRADYDGKHGPYPNPNVRKTKIMTKVVKSLHRNFGVQRSKDQLKKRWSDLKLKEHD
;
A
#
# COMPACT_ATOMS: atom_id res chain seq x y z
N MET A 1 -1.46 54.26 -55.27
CA MET A 1 -0.35 53.72 -54.44
C MET A 1 -0.79 53.76 -52.99
N VAL A 2 -1.12 52.62 -52.40
CA VAL A 2 -0.64 52.16 -51.09
C VAL A 2 -1.15 50.75 -50.90
N ASP A 3 -0.18 49.86 -50.82
CA ASP A 3 -0.26 48.42 -50.73
C ASP A 3 -0.85 47.95 -49.39
N LYS A 4 -1.39 46.73 -49.46
CA LYS A 4 -1.73 45.87 -48.31
C LYS A 4 -0.46 45.64 -47.48
N GLU A 5 -0.61 45.49 -46.16
CA GLU A 5 -0.31 44.20 -45.54
C GLU A 5 -0.77 44.14 -44.09
N GLN A 6 -1.35 42.97 -43.81
CA GLN A 6 -1.89 42.50 -42.56
C GLN A 6 -0.74 41.77 -41.85
N VAL A 7 -0.32 42.27 -40.70
CA VAL A 7 0.58 41.56 -39.78
C VAL A 7 0.21 41.95 -38.36
N HIS A 8 -0.85 41.34 -37.82
CA HIS A 8 -1.00 41.28 -36.37
C HIS A 8 -0.26 40.03 -35.90
N ALA A 9 0.97 40.24 -35.42
CA ALA A 9 1.79 39.21 -34.84
C ALA A 9 1.09 38.60 -33.62
N ASP A 10 0.97 37.29 -33.68
CA ASP A 10 0.64 36.35 -32.63
C ASP A 10 1.61 36.52 -31.46
N SER A 11 1.13 36.78 -30.25
CA SER A 11 1.79 36.30 -29.02
C SER A 11 0.99 36.58 -27.75
N SER A 12 0.64 35.46 -27.12
CA SER A 12 0.80 35.20 -25.68
C SER A 12 -0.28 35.75 -24.74
N SER A 13 -1.29 34.90 -24.51
CA SER A 13 -1.78 34.67 -23.16
C SER A 13 -2.13 33.19 -23.02
N ASN A 14 -1.14 32.43 -22.55
CA ASN A 14 -1.18 31.00 -22.29
C ASN A 14 -2.46 30.58 -21.55
N ASN A 15 -3.35 29.87 -22.25
CA ASN A 15 -4.51 29.22 -21.64
C ASN A 15 -4.53 27.72 -21.99
N GLU A 16 -3.38 27.07 -21.84
CA GLU A 16 -3.28 25.62 -21.98
C GLU A 16 -2.67 25.04 -20.70
N ARG A 17 -3.57 24.58 -19.84
CA ARG A 17 -3.26 23.80 -18.65
C ARG A 17 -2.50 22.56 -19.12
N PRO A 18 -1.20 22.39 -18.78
CA PRO A 18 -0.44 21.28 -19.31
C PRO A 18 -1.05 19.98 -18.78
N GLU A 19 -1.59 19.16 -19.69
CA GLU A 19 -1.97 17.79 -19.36
C GLU A 19 -0.74 17.11 -18.72
N PRO A 20 -0.86 16.54 -17.50
CA PRO A 20 0.21 15.74 -16.97
C PRO A 20 0.28 14.42 -17.75
N ARG A 21 0.95 14.45 -18.91
CA ARG A 21 1.46 13.26 -19.59
C ARG A 21 2.64 12.70 -18.82
N THR A 22 2.43 12.39 -17.54
CA THR A 22 3.19 11.31 -16.95
C THR A 22 2.56 10.04 -17.50
N SER A 23 3.12 9.51 -18.59
CA SER A 23 3.08 8.08 -18.84
C SER A 23 3.81 7.44 -17.66
N ARG A 24 3.12 7.40 -16.52
CA ARG A 24 3.56 6.76 -15.30
C ARG A 24 3.48 5.31 -15.67
N SER A 25 4.57 4.82 -16.26
CA SER A 25 4.94 3.42 -16.26
C SER A 25 4.53 2.92 -14.89
N GLN A 26 3.39 2.23 -14.85
CA GLN A 26 2.97 1.49 -13.68
C GLN A 26 3.94 0.33 -13.66
N ARG A 27 5.18 0.63 -13.24
CA ARG A 27 6.17 -0.34 -12.87
C ARG A 27 5.48 -1.10 -11.76
N ARG A 28 4.84 -2.20 -12.13
CA ARG A 28 4.22 -3.13 -11.20
C ARG A 28 5.39 -3.51 -10.31
N PHE A 29 5.44 -2.93 -9.12
CA PHE A 29 6.42 -3.29 -8.12
C PHE A 29 6.16 -4.77 -7.88
N LYS A 30 6.98 -5.61 -8.51
CA LYS A 30 6.95 -7.05 -8.31
C LYS A 30 7.06 -7.22 -6.80
N ALA A 31 6.02 -7.79 -6.19
CA ALA A 31 5.93 -7.85 -4.74
C ALA A 31 7.22 -8.52 -4.25
N SER A 32 8.06 -7.77 -3.53
CA SER A 32 9.23 -8.37 -2.92
C SER A 32 8.75 -9.47 -1.97
N ASN A 33 9.42 -10.61 -2.01
CA ASN A 33 9.19 -11.61 -0.99
C ASN A 33 9.46 -10.95 0.37
N MET A 34 8.58 -11.24 1.34
CA MET A 34 8.74 -10.72 2.69
C MET A 34 10.03 -11.30 3.27
N SER A 35 10.87 -10.45 3.86
CA SER A 35 12.10 -10.92 4.49
C SER A 35 11.75 -11.77 5.71
N PHE A 36 12.65 -12.65 6.11
CA PHE A 36 12.46 -13.49 7.30
C PHE A 36 12.21 -12.64 8.56
N ILE A 37 12.90 -11.52 8.70
CA ILE A 37 12.77 -10.61 9.85
C ILE A 37 11.38 -9.95 9.85
N GLU A 38 10.91 -9.46 8.71
CA GLU A 38 9.55 -8.90 8.57
C GLU A 38 8.47 -9.94 8.91
N MET A 39 8.70 -11.21 8.54
CA MET A 39 7.78 -12.32 8.80
C MET A 39 7.75 -12.67 10.29
N VAL A 40 8.90 -12.72 10.96
CA VAL A 40 8.98 -12.99 12.40
C VAL A 40 8.25 -11.90 13.19
N GLU A 41 8.48 -10.62 12.88
CA GLU A 41 7.77 -9.49 13.51
C GLU A 41 6.25 -9.61 13.35
N MET A 42 5.80 -9.98 12.14
CA MET A 42 4.39 -10.15 11.83
C MET A 42 3.76 -11.29 12.66
N VAL A 43 4.43 -12.44 12.72
CA VAL A 43 3.99 -13.60 13.52
C VAL A 43 3.99 -13.28 15.01
N GLU A 44 4.98 -12.54 15.51
CA GLU A 44 5.06 -12.13 16.91
C GLU A 44 3.90 -11.21 17.29
N ILE A 45 3.58 -10.22 16.46
CA ILE A 45 2.45 -9.31 16.69
C ILE A 45 1.11 -10.06 16.65
N LEU A 46 0.97 -10.99 15.70
CA LEU A 46 -0.22 -11.84 15.63
C LEU A 46 -0.40 -12.63 16.92
N LYS A 47 0.64 -13.37 17.35
CA LYS A 47 0.63 -14.10 18.62
C LYS A 47 0.29 -13.18 19.78
N ARG A 48 1.01 -12.06 19.95
CA ARG A 48 0.78 -11.13 21.07
C ARG A 48 -0.64 -10.55 21.09
N ALA A 49 -1.20 -10.23 19.93
CA ALA A 49 -2.55 -9.68 19.84
C ALA A 49 -3.66 -10.75 19.94
N ASP A 50 -3.34 -12.00 19.60
CA ASP A 50 -4.23 -13.16 19.75
C ASP A 50 -4.27 -13.68 21.19
N TYR A 51 -3.11 -13.71 21.87
CA TYR A 51 -2.93 -14.16 23.26
C TYR A 51 -3.26 -13.11 24.33
N ASP A 52 -3.55 -11.85 23.96
CA ASP A 52 -3.79 -10.78 24.94
C ASP A 52 -4.91 -11.13 25.94
N GLY A 53 -5.79 -12.10 25.67
CA GLY A 53 -6.72 -12.71 26.64
C GLY A 53 -7.77 -11.76 27.26
N LYS A 54 -7.58 -10.45 27.09
CA LYS A 54 -8.40 -9.33 27.56
C LYS A 54 -9.75 -9.22 26.86
N HIS A 55 -9.97 -10.03 25.84
CA HIS A 55 -11.19 -10.01 25.08
C HIS A 55 -11.78 -11.41 25.11
N GLY A 56 -12.93 -11.55 25.78
CA GLY A 56 -13.71 -12.78 25.80
C GLY A 56 -14.19 -13.19 24.39
N PRO A 57 -15.02 -14.25 24.29
CA PRO A 57 -15.56 -14.72 23.02
C PRO A 57 -16.13 -13.55 22.21
N TYR A 58 -15.55 -13.30 21.04
CA TYR A 58 -15.79 -12.06 20.30
C TYR A 58 -17.14 -12.10 19.58
N PRO A 59 -17.95 -11.01 19.64
CA PRO A 59 -19.17 -10.89 18.84
C PRO A 59 -18.90 -10.83 17.33
N ASN A 60 -17.71 -10.36 16.92
CA ASN A 60 -17.34 -10.27 15.51
C ASN A 60 -15.84 -10.57 15.29
N PRO A 61 -15.48 -11.80 14.88
CA PRO A 61 -14.10 -12.21 14.68
C PRO A 61 -13.40 -11.45 13.53
N ASN A 62 -14.14 -10.94 12.55
CA ASN A 62 -13.57 -10.21 11.41
C ASN A 62 -13.04 -8.82 11.84
N VAL A 63 -13.72 -8.15 12.76
CA VAL A 63 -13.28 -6.84 13.29
C VAL A 63 -11.97 -6.98 14.07
N ARG A 64 -11.76 -8.08 14.78
CA ARG A 64 -10.50 -8.34 15.47
C ARG A 64 -9.36 -8.60 14.47
N LYS A 65 -9.60 -9.49 13.50
CA LYS A 65 -8.61 -9.78 12.44
C LYS A 65 -8.16 -8.51 11.72
N THR A 66 -9.08 -7.59 11.39
CA THR A 66 -8.72 -6.32 10.74
C THR A 66 -7.94 -5.38 11.65
N LYS A 67 -8.26 -5.31 12.94
CA LYS A 67 -7.48 -4.54 13.93
C LYS A 67 -6.06 -5.07 14.08
N ILE A 68 -5.89 -6.40 14.17
CA ILE A 68 -4.57 -7.03 14.27
C ILE A 68 -3.75 -6.77 13.01
N MET A 69 -4.33 -6.98 11.82
CA MET A 69 -3.66 -6.68 10.55
C MET A 69 -3.24 -5.21 10.45
N THR A 70 -4.03 -4.29 11.02
CA THR A 70 -3.67 -2.87 11.07
C THR A 70 -2.46 -2.61 11.98
N LYS A 71 -2.32 -3.34 13.09
CA LYS A 71 -1.12 -3.28 13.95
C LYS A 71 0.13 -3.77 13.20
N VAL A 72 0.02 -4.88 12.47
CA VAL A 72 1.11 -5.43 11.65
C VAL A 72 1.55 -4.46 10.56
N VAL A 73 0.62 -3.88 9.80
CA VAL A 73 0.97 -2.88 8.76
C VAL A 73 1.70 -1.68 9.39
N LYS A 74 1.23 -1.23 10.56
CA LYS A 74 1.80 -0.08 11.25
C LYS A 74 3.20 -0.36 11.81
N SER A 75 3.45 -1.56 12.34
CA SER A 75 4.79 -1.92 12.83
C SER A 75 5.77 -2.11 11.68
N LEU A 76 5.37 -2.78 10.60
CA LEU A 76 6.25 -3.01 9.45
C LEU A 76 6.69 -1.70 8.80
N HIS A 77 5.76 -0.75 8.69
CA HIS A 77 6.09 0.57 8.18
C HIS A 77 7.02 1.33 9.13
N ARG A 78 6.82 1.26 10.45
CA ARG A 78 7.64 1.99 11.43
C ARG A 78 9.03 1.39 11.64
N ASN A 79 9.12 0.07 11.71
CA ASN A 79 10.35 -0.64 12.06
C ASN A 79 11.23 -0.91 10.84
N PHE A 80 10.62 -1.18 9.67
CA PHE A 80 11.34 -1.57 8.46
C PHE A 80 11.18 -0.57 7.31
N GLY A 81 10.33 0.46 7.44
CA GLY A 81 10.03 1.38 6.34
C GLY A 81 9.26 0.73 5.20
N VAL A 82 8.70 -0.47 5.42
CA VAL A 82 8.09 -1.25 4.34
C VAL A 82 6.57 -1.10 4.34
N GLN A 83 6.05 -0.70 3.19
CA GLN A 83 4.61 -0.59 2.95
C GLN A 83 4.06 -1.92 2.43
N ARG A 84 3.26 -2.60 3.25
CA ARG A 84 2.55 -3.83 2.87
C ARG A 84 1.05 -3.63 2.93
N SER A 85 0.33 -4.27 2.01
CA SER A 85 -1.13 -4.25 2.05
C SER A 85 -1.66 -5.27 3.05
N LYS A 86 -2.85 -5.01 3.61
CA LYS A 86 -3.51 -5.94 4.53
C LYS A 86 -3.78 -7.31 3.87
N ASP A 87 -4.10 -7.33 2.58
CA ASP A 87 -4.44 -8.56 1.88
C ASP A 87 -3.20 -9.40 1.55
N GLN A 88 -2.04 -8.76 1.29
CA GLN A 88 -0.76 -9.46 1.21
C GLN A 88 -0.43 -10.17 2.52
N LEU A 89 -0.63 -9.49 3.66
CA LEU A 89 -0.37 -10.06 4.98
C LEU A 89 -1.33 -11.18 5.34
N LYS A 90 -2.61 -11.06 5.00
CA LYS A 90 -3.60 -12.14 5.16
C LYS A 90 -3.20 -13.38 4.35
N LYS A 91 -2.80 -13.19 3.09
CA LYS A 91 -2.35 -14.30 2.24
C LYS A 91 -1.14 -15.00 2.85
N ARG A 92 -0.13 -14.25 3.27
CA ARG A 92 1.05 -14.81 3.94
C ARG A 92 0.72 -15.54 5.24
N TRP A 93 -0.22 -15.02 6.02
CA TRP A 93 -0.68 -15.71 7.22
C TRP A 93 -1.34 -17.04 6.91
N SER A 94 -2.22 -17.08 5.90
CA SER A 94 -2.85 -18.33 5.47
C SER A 94 -1.80 -19.35 4.99
N ASP A 95 -0.80 -18.91 4.22
CA ASP A 95 0.29 -19.78 3.75
C ASP A 95 1.11 -20.37 4.92
N LEU A 96 1.33 -19.57 5.98
CA LEU A 96 2.04 -20.01 7.19
C LEU A 96 1.24 -21.03 7.99
N LYS A 97 -0.09 -20.84 8.09
CA LYS A 97 -0.98 -21.75 8.82
C LYS A 97 -1.14 -23.11 8.14
N LEU A 98 -1.06 -23.16 6.81
CA LEU A 98 -1.09 -24.42 6.07
C LEU A 98 0.15 -25.27 6.32
N LYS A 99 1.31 -24.66 6.59
CA LYS A 99 2.56 -25.37 6.91
C LYS A 99 2.66 -25.90 8.34
N GLU A 100 1.74 -25.51 9.23
CA GLU A 100 1.72 -25.98 10.62
C GLU A 100 1.01 -27.34 10.77
N HIS A 101 0.30 -27.79 9.73
CA HIS A 101 -0.53 -29.00 9.74
C HIS A 101 -0.03 -30.14 8.82
N ASP A 102 1.13 -29.98 8.17
CA ASP A 102 1.89 -31.08 7.55
C ASP A 102 2.85 -31.68 8.59
#